data_AF-A0A2W5N6B2-F1
#
_entry.id   AF-A0A2W5N6B2-F1
#
_cell.length_a   1.000
_cell.length_b   1.000
_cell.length_c   1.000
_cell.angle_alpha   90.00
_cell.angle_beta   90.00
_cell.angle_gamma   90.00
#
_symmetry.space_group_name_H-M   'P 1'
#
loop_
_entity.id
_entity.type
_entity.pdbx_description
1 polymer ?
#
loop_
_entity_poly.entity_id
_entity_poly.type
_entity_poly.pdbx_seq_one_letter_code
_entity_poly.pdbx_strand_id
1 'polypeptide(L)'
;MNFRVGLVAALAGGALFLSACGSEPEAAGGGAATGDGEFDTVLRCWALTSGAYFLHMALAGESGNLPKPDEATYTGWDKKLAILSFKKGMGFKAFNEMKNKAKGDVRVLSLNVDPAHAAAVQTCIDGVPPPTDEPDPSWPSDS
;
A
#
# COMPACT_ATOMS: atom_id res chain seq x y z
N MET A 1 -25.84 24.93 -58.08
CA MET A 1 -25.29 26.07 -57.32
C MET A 1 -24.27 25.56 -56.31
N ASN A 2 -23.06 26.12 -56.41
CA ASN A 2 -22.07 26.34 -55.37
C ASN A 2 -21.49 25.15 -54.58
N PHE A 3 -20.34 24.70 -55.09
CA PHE A 3 -19.21 24.17 -54.33
C PHE A 3 -18.78 25.13 -53.20
N ARG A 4 -18.53 24.60 -52.00
CA ARG A 4 -17.44 25.08 -51.15
C ARG A 4 -16.69 23.89 -50.54
N VAL A 5 -15.46 23.76 -51.02
CA VAL A 5 -14.39 22.90 -50.53
C VAL A 5 -13.90 23.46 -49.19
N GLY A 6 -13.77 22.59 -48.20
CA GLY A 6 -13.02 22.82 -46.96
C GLY A 6 -12.16 21.59 -46.70
N LEU A 7 -11.00 21.56 -47.34
CA LEU A 7 -9.94 20.57 -47.21
C LEU A 7 -8.95 21.05 -46.14
N VAL A 8 -8.71 20.26 -45.08
CA VAL A 8 -7.42 20.04 -44.38
C VAL A 8 -7.58 18.72 -43.60
N ALA A 9 -7.14 17.59 -44.14
CA ALA A 9 -5.84 16.92 -43.91
C ALA A 9 -5.75 16.28 -42.51
N ALA A 10 -5.88 14.95 -42.41
CA ALA A 10 -4.82 13.92 -42.58
C ALA A 10 -3.90 13.89 -41.35
N LEU A 11 -3.70 12.76 -40.67
CA LEU A 11 -2.88 11.62 -41.09
C LEU A 11 -3.15 10.48 -40.09
N ALA A 12 -3.51 9.29 -40.55
CA ALA A 12 -2.59 8.19 -40.86
C ALA A 12 -1.97 7.57 -39.59
N GLY A 13 -2.01 6.26 -39.38
CA GLY A 13 -2.46 5.18 -40.21
C GLY A 13 -1.94 3.86 -39.65
N GLY A 14 -2.48 2.75 -40.19
CA GLY A 14 -1.87 1.42 -40.17
C GLY A 14 -1.85 0.72 -38.80
N ALA A 15 -1.97 -0.59 -38.68
CA ALA A 15 -2.26 -1.62 -39.65
C ALA A 15 -2.80 -2.82 -38.86
N LEU A 16 -3.69 -3.53 -39.52
CA LEU A 16 -4.36 -4.75 -39.12
C LEU A 16 -3.39 -5.94 -39.06
N PHE A 17 -3.62 -6.81 -38.06
CA PHE A 17 -3.52 -8.28 -38.06
C PHE A 17 -2.17 -8.95 -38.40
N LEU A 18 -1.70 -9.82 -37.48
CA LEU A 18 -1.66 -11.29 -37.69
C LEU A 18 -1.16 -12.04 -36.44
N SER A 19 -1.85 -13.12 -36.11
CA SER A 19 -1.60 -14.07 -35.03
C SER A 19 -0.31 -14.88 -35.22
N ALA A 20 0.44 -15.12 -34.14
CA ALA A 20 1.16 -16.37 -33.93
C ALA A 20 1.49 -16.58 -32.43
N CYS A 21 1.23 -17.81 -32.01
CA CYS A 21 1.41 -18.43 -30.70
C CYS A 21 2.83 -18.28 -30.10
N GLY A 22 2.89 -18.02 -28.80
CA GLY A 22 4.11 -18.08 -28.00
C GLY A 22 3.75 -17.80 -26.53
N SER A 23 3.43 -18.86 -25.79
CA SER A 23 3.16 -18.81 -24.36
C SER A 23 4.44 -18.52 -23.58
N GLU A 24 4.45 -17.45 -22.79
CA GLU A 24 5.22 -17.35 -21.56
C GLU A 24 4.50 -16.37 -20.60
N PRO A 25 4.33 -16.73 -19.31
CA PRO A 25 3.63 -15.88 -18.35
C PRO A 25 4.58 -14.77 -17.91
N GLU A 26 4.22 -13.51 -18.16
CA GLU A 26 4.91 -12.41 -17.48
C GLU A 26 4.69 -12.55 -15.98
N ALA A 27 5.84 -12.67 -15.30
CA ALA A 27 5.98 -13.03 -13.91
C ALA A 27 5.21 -12.08 -12.98
N ALA A 28 4.62 -12.71 -11.96
CA ALA A 28 4.30 -12.08 -10.70
C ALA A 28 5.53 -11.33 -10.13
N GLY A 29 5.29 -10.18 -9.51
CA GLY A 29 6.22 -9.57 -8.56
C GLY A 29 7.43 -8.89 -9.19
N GLY A 30 7.20 -7.75 -9.85
CA GLY A 30 8.27 -6.88 -10.32
C GLY A 30 8.28 -5.54 -9.58
N GLY A 31 9.32 -5.32 -8.75
CA GLY A 31 9.79 -3.96 -8.45
C GLY A 31 9.87 -3.59 -6.99
N ALA A 32 10.89 -4.10 -6.27
CA ALA A 32 11.53 -3.27 -5.26
C ALA A 32 12.17 -2.07 -5.99
N ALA A 33 11.59 -0.87 -5.81
CA ALA A 33 12.06 0.35 -6.45
C ALA A 33 12.17 1.49 -5.41
N THR A 34 13.42 1.88 -5.14
CA THR A 34 13.88 3.19 -4.65
C THR A 34 13.13 3.83 -3.48
N GLY A 35 13.70 3.74 -2.27
CA GLY A 35 13.65 4.66 -1.12
C GLY A 35 12.29 5.16 -0.58
N ASP A 36 11.39 5.61 -1.44
CA ASP A 36 10.04 6.07 -1.14
C ASP A 36 8.99 4.98 -1.40
N GLY A 37 9.18 4.10 -2.40
CA GLY A 37 8.27 2.98 -2.65
C GLY A 37 8.23 1.95 -1.53
N GLU A 38 9.38 1.69 -0.89
CA GLU A 38 9.45 0.87 0.33
C GLU A 38 8.76 1.55 1.51
N PHE A 39 9.00 2.85 1.68
CA PHE A 39 8.41 3.62 2.77
C PHE A 39 6.89 3.64 2.69
N ASP A 40 6.34 3.94 1.52
CA ASP A 40 4.89 3.97 1.28
C ASP A 40 4.25 2.60 1.48
N THR A 41 4.95 1.53 1.06
CA THR A 41 4.49 0.15 1.28
C THR A 41 4.44 -0.17 2.78
N VAL A 42 5.51 0.14 3.51
CA VAL A 42 5.59 -0.09 4.96
C VAL A 42 4.52 0.72 5.70
N LEU A 43 4.32 1.99 5.31
CA LEU A 43 3.29 2.84 5.87
C LEU A 43 1.88 2.28 5.63
N ARG A 44 1.59 1.90 4.38
CA ARG A 44 0.30 1.30 4.01
C ARG A 44 0.06 0.01 4.78
N CYS A 45 1.05 -0.87 4.85
CA CYS A 45 0.90 -2.16 5.54
C CYS A 45 0.77 -2.00 7.06
N TRP A 46 1.49 -1.07 7.68
CA TRP A 46 1.26 -0.70 9.06
C TRP A 46 -0.17 -0.19 9.29
N ALA A 47 -0.67 0.70 8.43
CA ALA A 47 -2.00 1.30 8.59
C ALA A 47 -3.11 0.25 8.44
N LEU A 48 -3.01 -0.64 7.44
CA LEU A 48 -3.95 -1.72 7.18
C LEU A 48 -3.96 -2.75 8.33
N THR A 49 -2.80 -3.25 8.74
CA THR A 49 -2.72 -4.30 9.75
C THR A 49 -3.05 -3.77 11.16
N SER A 50 -2.61 -2.56 11.51
CA SER A 50 -3.02 -1.94 12.78
C SER A 50 -4.52 -1.64 12.82
N GLY A 51 -5.09 -1.13 11.72
CA GLY A 51 -6.53 -0.88 11.60
C GLY A 51 -7.34 -2.16 11.78
N ALA A 52 -6.97 -3.23 11.06
CA ALA A 52 -7.63 -4.52 11.16
C ALA A 52 -7.50 -5.14 12.57
N TYR A 53 -6.31 -5.10 13.17
CA TYR A 53 -6.08 -5.60 14.54
C TYR A 53 -7.03 -4.94 15.54
N PHE A 54 -7.03 -3.61 15.60
CA PHE A 54 -7.84 -2.89 16.57
C PHE A 54 -9.34 -2.98 16.28
N LEU A 55 -9.74 -3.13 15.01
CA LEU A 55 -11.16 -3.35 14.68
C LEU A 55 -11.65 -4.73 15.16
N HIS A 56 -10.84 -5.78 14.98
CA HIS A 56 -11.14 -7.11 15.52
C HIS A 56 -11.21 -7.12 17.06
N MET A 57 -10.41 -6.28 17.72
CA MET A 57 -10.50 -6.11 19.18
C MET A 57 -11.75 -5.33 19.60
N ALA A 58 -12.15 -4.31 18.83
CA ALA A 58 -13.34 -3.51 19.11
C ALA A 58 -14.65 -4.27 18.84
N LEU A 59 -14.68 -5.13 17.83
CA LEU A 59 -15.83 -5.95 17.41
C LEU A 59 -15.65 -7.41 17.81
N ALA A 60 -15.05 -7.66 18.97
CA ALA A 60 -14.75 -9.01 19.43
C ALA A 60 -16.02 -9.89 19.49
N GLY A 61 -16.00 -11.02 18.78
CA GLY A 61 -17.12 -11.96 18.68
C GLY A 61 -17.97 -11.79 17.42
N GLU A 62 -17.77 -10.72 16.65
CA GLU A 62 -18.33 -10.60 15.30
C GLU A 62 -17.52 -11.41 14.28
N SER A 63 -18.16 -11.74 13.15
CA SER A 63 -17.54 -12.46 12.05
C SER A 63 -17.56 -11.63 10.76
N GLY A 64 -16.59 -11.87 9.89
CA GLY A 64 -16.50 -11.21 8.59
C GLY A 64 -15.33 -11.73 7.77
N ASN A 65 -15.09 -11.11 6.63
CA ASN A 65 -14.03 -11.49 5.69
C ASN A 65 -12.71 -10.71 5.88
N LEU A 66 -12.67 -9.72 6.77
CA LEU A 66 -11.44 -8.99 7.11
C LEU A 66 -10.45 -9.91 7.84
N PRO A 67 -9.24 -10.16 7.30
CA PRO A 67 -8.24 -10.96 7.99
C PRO A 67 -7.87 -10.36 9.35
N LYS A 68 -7.58 -11.23 10.32
CA LYS A 68 -7.17 -10.82 11.68
C LYS A 68 -5.65 -10.93 11.80
N PRO A 69 -4.89 -9.82 11.67
CA PRO A 69 -3.48 -9.81 12.03
C PRO A 69 -3.31 -10.06 13.54
N ASP A 70 -2.17 -10.61 13.95
CA ASP A 70 -1.77 -10.63 15.35
C ASP A 70 -1.02 -9.33 15.73
N GLU A 71 -0.67 -9.21 17.02
CA GLU A 71 0.05 -8.03 17.52
C GLU A 71 1.45 -7.90 16.91
N ALA A 72 2.15 -9.03 16.72
CA ALA A 72 3.48 -9.06 16.13
C ALA A 72 3.49 -8.52 14.70
N THR A 73 2.42 -8.77 13.93
CA THR A 73 2.28 -8.34 12.55
C THR A 73 2.34 -6.81 12.43
N TYR A 74 1.45 -6.09 13.12
CA TYR A 74 1.41 -4.63 12.96
C TYR A 74 2.59 -3.94 13.66
N THR A 75 3.11 -4.50 14.76
CA THR A 75 4.28 -3.96 15.46
C THR A 75 5.56 -4.16 14.66
N GLY A 76 5.70 -5.24 13.90
CA GLY A 76 6.80 -5.45 12.95
C GLY A 76 6.84 -4.39 11.86
N TRP A 77 5.67 -4.06 11.27
CA TRP A 77 5.56 -2.95 10.33
C TRP A 77 5.84 -1.59 11.00
N ASP A 78 5.35 -1.37 12.23
CA ASP A 78 5.57 -0.13 12.97
C ASP A 78 7.05 0.13 13.23
N LYS A 79 7.79 -0.91 13.65
CA LYS A 79 9.24 -0.84 13.90
C LYS A 79 10.00 -0.47 12.62
N LYS A 80 9.70 -1.16 11.50
CA LYS A 80 10.32 -0.84 10.21
C LYS A 80 10.00 0.58 9.75
N LEU A 81 8.75 1.02 9.93
CA LEU A 81 8.31 2.38 9.59
C LEU A 81 9.05 3.43 10.40
N ALA A 82 9.19 3.21 11.71
CA ALA A 82 9.92 4.09 12.63
C ALA A 82 11.38 4.26 12.19
N ILE A 83 12.07 3.15 11.94
CA ILE A 83 13.46 3.11 11.44
C ILE A 83 13.61 3.91 10.14
N LEU A 84 12.77 3.64 9.14
CA LEU A 84 12.85 4.32 7.84
C LEU A 84 12.55 5.81 7.97
N SER A 85 11.56 6.18 8.79
CA SER A 85 11.20 7.57 9.05
C SER A 85 12.37 8.33 9.70
N PHE A 86 12.99 7.72 10.70
CA PHE A 86 14.13 8.31 11.40
C PHE A 86 15.35 8.46 10.48
N LYS A 87 15.67 7.45 9.68
CA LYS A 87 16.75 7.51 8.67
C LYS A 87 16.51 8.60 7.60
N LYS A 88 15.26 8.95 7.32
CA LYS A 88 14.88 10.08 6.45
C LYS A 88 14.92 11.45 7.16
N GLY A 89 15.31 11.51 8.43
CA GLY A 89 15.35 12.76 9.21
C GLY A 89 13.97 13.25 9.67
N MET A 90 12.95 12.40 9.67
CA MET A 90 11.60 12.76 10.09
C MET A 90 11.53 12.91 11.62
N GLY A 91 11.06 14.06 12.11
CA GLY A 91 10.79 14.31 13.52
C GLY A 91 9.58 13.54 14.06
N PHE A 92 9.48 13.37 15.38
CA PHE A 92 8.45 12.55 16.03
C PHE A 92 7.03 13.06 15.76
N LYS A 93 6.81 14.37 15.82
CA LYS A 93 5.53 14.99 15.44
C LYS A 93 5.11 14.63 14.01
N ALA A 94 6.02 14.81 13.03
CA ALA A 94 5.74 14.53 11.62
C ALA A 94 5.46 13.04 11.38
N PHE A 95 6.18 12.15 12.07
CA PHE A 95 5.95 10.71 12.05
C PHE A 95 4.53 10.35 12.52
N ASN A 96 4.07 10.91 13.64
CA ASN A 96 2.73 10.65 14.15
C ASN A 96 1.63 11.24 13.26
N GLU A 97 1.83 12.44 12.70
CA GLU A 97 0.88 13.05 11.76
C GLU A 97 0.71 12.20 10.49
N MET A 98 1.82 11.72 9.94
CA MET A 98 1.84 10.82 8.78
C MET A 98 1.11 9.50 9.07
N LYS A 99 1.37 8.89 10.24
CA LYS A 99 0.66 7.69 10.71
C LYS A 99 -0.83 7.90 10.87
N ASN A 100 -1.23 9.02 11.48
CA ASN A 100 -2.64 9.35 11.67
C ASN A 100 -3.37 9.54 10.33
N LYS A 101 -2.73 10.19 9.36
CA LYS A 101 -3.25 10.35 8.01
C LYS A 101 -3.44 8.98 7.33
N ALA A 102 -2.40 8.15 7.31
CA ALA A 102 -2.48 6.84 6.66
C ALA A 102 -3.56 5.93 7.27
N LYS A 103 -3.74 5.94 8.60
CA LYS A 103 -4.86 5.23 9.25
C LYS A 103 -6.22 5.80 8.87
N GLY A 104 -6.32 7.10 8.62
CA GLY A 104 -7.54 7.74 8.12
C GLY A 104 -7.88 7.24 6.72
N ASP A 105 -6.88 7.18 5.83
CA ASP A 105 -7.05 6.85 4.40
C ASP A 105 -7.49 5.40 4.16
N VAL A 106 -7.13 4.46 5.03
CA VAL A 106 -7.48 3.02 4.91
C VAL A 106 -8.53 2.56 5.91
N ARG A 107 -9.17 3.48 6.64
CA ARG A 107 -10.09 3.13 7.72
C ARG A 107 -11.29 2.31 7.22
N VAL A 108 -11.58 1.22 7.93
CA VAL A 108 -12.83 0.46 7.82
C VAL A 108 -13.55 0.43 9.17
N LEU A 109 -14.87 0.28 9.15
CA LEU A 109 -15.72 0.30 10.34
C LEU A 109 -16.52 -1.01 10.53
N SER A 110 -16.24 -2.03 9.71
CA SER A 110 -16.89 -3.34 9.75
C SER A 110 -15.88 -4.44 9.45
N LEU A 111 -16.11 -5.65 9.99
CA LEU A 111 -15.37 -6.86 9.62
C LEU A 111 -15.76 -7.41 8.24
N ASN A 112 -16.87 -6.94 7.66
CA ASN A 112 -17.25 -7.23 6.28
C ASN A 112 -16.80 -6.09 5.37
N VAL A 113 -15.72 -6.32 4.63
CA VAL A 113 -15.04 -5.36 3.77
C VAL A 113 -15.05 -5.80 2.31
N ASP A 114 -14.70 -4.90 1.41
CA ASP A 114 -14.47 -5.24 0.01
C ASP A 114 -13.37 -6.32 -0.12
N PRO A 115 -13.52 -7.32 -1.01
CA PRO A 115 -12.53 -8.38 -1.18
C PRO A 115 -11.11 -7.87 -1.50
N ALA A 116 -10.97 -6.75 -2.22
CA ALA A 116 -9.65 -6.17 -2.49
C ALA A 116 -9.02 -5.58 -1.23
N HIS A 117 -9.81 -5.03 -0.32
CA HIS A 117 -9.32 -4.58 0.99
C HIS A 117 -8.87 -5.77 1.85
N ALA A 118 -9.70 -6.82 1.94
CA ALA A 118 -9.33 -8.05 2.64
C ALA A 118 -8.03 -8.66 2.08
N ALA A 119 -7.90 -8.74 0.76
CA ALA A 119 -6.70 -9.24 0.10
C ALA A 119 -5.47 -8.36 0.36
N ALA A 120 -5.64 -7.03 0.41
CA ALA A 120 -4.55 -6.12 0.74
C ALA A 120 -4.08 -6.29 2.19
N VAL A 121 -5.00 -6.47 3.14
CA VAL A 121 -4.66 -6.77 4.54
C VAL A 121 -3.91 -8.10 4.61
N GLN A 122 -4.40 -9.14 3.94
CA GLN A 122 -3.73 -10.44 3.90
C GLN A 122 -2.31 -10.35 3.33
N THR A 123 -2.14 -9.63 2.23
CA THR A 123 -0.82 -9.40 1.62
C THR A 123 0.16 -8.75 2.61
N CYS A 124 -0.31 -7.81 3.42
CA CYS A 124 0.50 -7.17 4.45
C CYS A 124 0.76 -8.07 5.67
N ILE A 125 -0.14 -9.02 5.99
CA ILE A 125 0.13 -10.05 7.00
C ILE A 125 1.26 -10.96 6.53
N ASP A 126 1.14 -11.48 5.31
CA ASP A 126 2.11 -12.42 4.73
C ASP A 126 3.48 -11.78 4.47
N GLY A 127 3.50 -10.46 4.24
CA GLY A 127 4.71 -9.69 3.96
C GLY A 127 5.39 -9.08 5.18
N VAL A 128 4.98 -9.41 6.41
CA VAL A 128 5.52 -8.80 7.64
C VAL A 128 7.06 -8.81 7.63
N PRO A 129 7.74 -7.68 7.98
CA PRO A 129 9.18 -7.65 8.02
C PRO A 129 9.73 -8.66 9.04
N PRO A 130 10.88 -9.31 8.76
CA PRO A 130 11.55 -10.11 9.76
C PRO A 130 11.95 -9.23 10.95
N PRO A 131 12.05 -9.82 12.17
CA PRO A 131 12.61 -9.11 13.32
C PRO A 131 13.98 -8.51 12.98
N THR A 132 14.25 -7.32 13.52
CA THR A 132 15.53 -6.62 13.34
C THR A 132 16.14 -6.28 14.69
N ASP A 133 17.47 -6.43 14.78
CA ASP A 133 18.28 -6.02 15.92
C ASP A 133 18.53 -4.51 15.96
N GLU A 134 18.12 -3.76 14.93
CA GLU A 134 18.24 -2.31 14.93
C GLU A 134 17.44 -1.73 16.11
N PRO A 135 18.03 -0.84 16.93
CA PRO A 135 17.36 -0.26 18.08
C PRO A 135 16.21 0.64 17.63
N ASP A 136 15.24 0.82 18.52
CA ASP A 136 14.16 1.76 18.27
C ASP A 136 14.72 3.19 18.15
N PRO A 137 14.19 4.01 17.23
CA PRO A 137 14.64 5.38 17.06
C PRO A 137 14.52 6.19 18.35
N SER A 138 15.61 6.87 18.70
CA SER A 138 15.63 7.85 19.78
C SER A 138 15.40 9.23 19.18
N TRP A 139 14.13 9.61 18.98
CA TRP A 139 13.80 10.96 18.55
C TRP A 139 14.22 11.97 19.64
N PRO A 140 14.81 13.12 19.27
CA PRO A 140 15.00 14.20 20.22
C PRO A 140 13.63 14.60 20.78
N SER A 141 13.54 14.79 22.10
CA SER A 141 12.34 15.32 22.72
C SER A 141 12.01 16.66 22.06
N ASP A 142 10.89 16.72 21.34
CA ASP A 142 10.37 17.96 20.78
C ASP A 142 10.25 18.97 21.95
N SER A 143 11.14 19.98 21.97
CA SER A 143 11.17 21.07 22.95
C SER A 143 10.29 22.22 22.49
#